data_AF-A0A3D6E118-F1
#
_entry.id   AF-A0A3D6E118-F1
#
_cell.length_a   1.000
_cell.length_b   1.000
_cell.length_c   1.000
_cell.angle_alpha   90.00
_cell.angle_beta   90.00
_cell.angle_gamma   90.00
#
_symmetry.space_group_name_H-M   'P 1'
#
loop_
_entity.id
_entity.type
_entity.pdbx_description
1 polymer ?
#
loop_
_entity_poly.entity_id
_entity_poly.type
_entity_poly.pdbx_seq_one_letter_code
_entity_poly.pdbx_strand_id
1 'polypeptide(L)'
;MSAETRAREEICRIGASLYQRGYVHSSAGNISVRLEDGWLITPRDACLGFLDPTAIARVDREGRQVSGDRPSKTLTLHRLIYGESAGSCAVLHTHSTHLVRLSLAGVWASDDILPPITPYYVMKVGHVPLIPYHRPGDPAAAEKVRLAAARGVRAVLLEGLGPV
;
A
#
# COMPACT_ATOMS: atom_id res chain seq x y z
N MET A 1 -16.37 20.91 5.42
CA MET A 1 -16.00 19.51 5.19
C MET A 1 -14.87 19.13 6.14
N SER A 2 -14.97 18.02 6.88
CA SER A 2 -13.94 17.64 7.87
C SER A 2 -12.64 17.16 7.19
N ALA A 3 -11.54 17.06 7.94
CA ALA A 3 -10.31 16.46 7.43
C ALA A 3 -10.51 14.99 7.03
N GLU A 4 -11.28 14.22 7.81
CA GLU A 4 -11.62 12.83 7.50
C GLU A 4 -12.43 12.72 6.20
N THR A 5 -13.47 13.55 6.01
CA THR A 5 -14.28 13.52 4.79
C THR A 5 -13.42 13.79 3.55
N ARG A 6 -12.53 14.78 3.61
CA ARG A 6 -11.58 15.07 2.52
C ARG A 6 -10.66 13.88 2.24
N ALA A 7 -10.15 13.22 3.28
CA ALA A 7 -9.29 12.04 3.09
C ALA A 7 -10.04 10.86 2.45
N ARG A 8 -11.32 10.65 2.79
CA ARG A 8 -12.18 9.63 2.15
C ARG A 8 -12.38 9.93 0.67
N GLU A 9 -12.71 11.18 0.33
CA GLU A 9 -12.86 11.62 -1.07
C GLU A 9 -11.55 11.45 -1.86
N GLU A 10 -10.41 11.80 -1.25
CA GLU A 10 -9.09 11.64 -1.89
C GLU A 10 -8.73 10.17 -2.12
N ILE A 11 -9.06 9.26 -1.19
CA ILE A 11 -8.88 7.81 -1.40
C ILE A 11 -9.68 7.35 -2.62
N CYS A 12 -10.96 7.76 -2.73
CA CYS A 12 -11.80 7.41 -3.88
C CYS A 12 -11.26 7.99 -5.19
N ARG A 13 -10.84 9.26 -5.18
CA ARG A 13 -10.27 9.93 -6.36
C ARG A 13 -8.98 9.26 -6.85
N ILE A 14 -8.08 8.91 -5.93
CA ILE A 14 -6.83 8.21 -6.26
C ILE A 14 -7.11 6.78 -6.73
N GLY A 15 -8.02 6.06 -6.07
CA GLY A 15 -8.45 4.73 -6.49
C GLY A 15 -9.00 4.71 -7.92
N ALA A 16 -9.91 5.62 -8.23
CA ALA A 16 -10.46 5.80 -9.58
C ALA A 16 -9.37 6.10 -10.62
N SER A 17 -8.45 7.01 -10.29
CA SER A 17 -7.33 7.35 -11.17
C SER A 17 -6.38 6.18 -11.42
N LEU A 18 -6.08 5.37 -10.40
CA LEU A 18 -5.22 4.19 -10.55
C LEU A 18 -5.90 3.14 -11.43
N TYR A 19 -7.20 2.91 -11.23
CA TYR A 19 -7.99 1.95 -11.99
C TYR A 19 -8.11 2.34 -13.47
N GLN A 20 -8.47 3.60 -13.76
CA GLN A 20 -8.61 4.11 -15.13
C GLN A 20 -7.29 4.06 -15.91
N ARG A 21 -6.15 4.19 -15.23
CA ARG A 21 -4.81 4.11 -15.84
C ARG A 21 -4.25 2.68 -15.87
N GLY A 22 -4.98 1.68 -15.39
CA GLY A 22 -4.59 0.27 -15.43
C GLY A 22 -3.50 -0.13 -14.42
N TYR A 23 -3.26 0.68 -13.37
CA TYR A 23 -2.32 0.30 -12.29
C TYR A 23 -2.92 -0.69 -11.29
N VAL A 24 -4.25 -0.78 -11.26
CA VAL A 24 -5.03 -1.72 -10.43
C VAL A 24 -6.20 -2.24 -11.25
N HIS A 25 -6.67 -3.45 -10.92
CA HIS A 25 -7.77 -4.11 -11.62
C HIS A 25 -8.55 -5.00 -10.65
N SER A 26 -9.84 -5.20 -10.92
CA SER A 26 -10.73 -5.98 -10.03
C SER A 26 -10.62 -5.50 -8.57
N SER A 27 -10.57 -6.40 -7.59
CA SER A 27 -10.37 -6.11 -6.17
C SER A 27 -8.90 -6.08 -5.72
N ALA A 28 -7.96 -5.97 -6.66
CA ALA A 28 -6.54 -5.96 -6.36
C ALA A 28 -6.06 -4.56 -5.91
N GLY A 29 -5.26 -4.53 -4.84
CA GLY A 29 -4.72 -3.32 -4.26
C GLY A 29 -5.59 -2.72 -3.15
N ASN A 30 -4.99 -1.80 -2.38
CA ASN A 30 -5.66 -1.11 -1.29
C ASN A 30 -4.91 0.16 -0.92
N ILE A 31 -5.64 1.10 -0.33
CA ILE A 31 -5.13 2.42 0.06
C ILE A 31 -5.46 2.61 1.53
N SER A 32 -4.50 3.09 2.31
CA SER A 32 -4.78 3.63 3.65
C SER A 32 -4.20 5.02 3.83
N VAL A 33 -4.81 5.78 4.72
CA VAL A 33 -4.36 7.11 5.14
C VAL A 33 -4.38 7.18 6.67
N ARG A 34 -3.33 7.76 7.25
CA ARG A 34 -3.24 8.02 8.69
C ARG A 34 -4.12 9.21 9.07
N LEU A 35 -4.87 9.06 10.15
CA LEU A 35 -5.59 10.13 10.85
C LEU A 35 -4.90 10.44 12.18
N GLU A 36 -5.34 11.50 12.87
CA GLU A 36 -4.83 11.83 14.21
C GLU A 36 -5.10 10.70 15.22
N ASP A 37 -6.26 10.06 15.14
CA ASP A 37 -6.76 9.07 16.10
C ASP A 37 -6.89 7.65 15.52
N GLY A 38 -6.27 7.38 14.37
CA GLY A 38 -6.35 6.08 13.73
C GLY A 38 -6.01 6.12 12.24
N TRP A 39 -6.77 5.37 11.45
CA TRP A 39 -6.55 5.23 10.01
C TRP A 39 -7.86 5.13 9.23
N LEU A 40 -7.81 5.54 7.97
CA LEU A 40 -8.74 5.13 6.93
C LEU A 40 -8.09 4.04 6.09
N ILE A 41 -8.87 3.03 5.68
CA ILE A 41 -8.42 2.01 4.75
C ILE A 41 -9.55 1.60 3.82
N THR A 42 -9.21 1.28 2.57
CA THR A 42 -10.19 0.74 1.62
C THR A 42 -10.80 -0.57 2.14
N PRO A 43 -12.10 -0.82 1.88
CA PRO A 43 -12.77 -2.04 2.33
C PRO A 43 -12.17 -3.29 1.71
N ARG A 44 -12.45 -4.44 2.32
CA ARG A 44 -12.10 -5.75 1.79
C ARG A 44 -12.83 -6.00 0.46
N ASP A 45 -12.12 -6.62 -0.49
CA ASP A 45 -12.64 -7.04 -1.79
C ASP A 45 -13.24 -5.88 -2.63
N ALA A 46 -12.91 -4.63 -2.28
CA ALA A 46 -13.36 -3.45 -2.97
C ALA A 46 -12.58 -3.22 -4.27
N CYS A 47 -13.29 -2.85 -5.34
CA CYS A 47 -12.66 -2.33 -6.54
C CYS A 47 -12.28 -0.86 -6.34
N LEU A 48 -10.99 -0.54 -6.41
CA LEU A 48 -10.51 0.84 -6.22
C LEU A 48 -11.12 1.83 -7.21
N GLY A 49 -11.56 1.36 -8.38
CA GLY A 49 -12.22 2.18 -9.40
C GLY A 49 -13.62 2.68 -9.03
N PHE A 50 -14.29 2.04 -8.07
CA PHE A 50 -15.71 2.26 -7.75
C PHE A 50 -15.94 2.43 -6.24
N LEU A 51 -15.01 3.08 -5.56
CA LEU A 51 -15.10 3.30 -4.11
C LEU A 51 -16.17 4.34 -3.76
N ASP A 52 -16.96 4.04 -2.73
CA ASP A 52 -17.83 5.00 -2.05
C ASP A 52 -17.10 5.59 -0.83
N PRO A 53 -16.96 6.93 -0.71
CA PRO A 53 -16.34 7.57 0.45
C PRO A 53 -16.95 7.16 1.80
N THR A 54 -18.26 6.87 1.83
CA THR A 54 -18.97 6.44 3.05
C THR A 54 -18.64 5.01 3.45
N ALA A 55 -18.30 4.17 2.47
CA ALA A 55 -17.90 2.77 2.68
C ALA A 55 -16.44 2.64 3.17
N ILE A 56 -15.57 3.64 2.99
CA ILE A 56 -14.17 3.59 3.45
C ILE A 56 -14.12 3.25 4.95
N ALA A 57 -13.32 2.26 5.33
CA ALA A 57 -13.27 1.79 6.70
C ALA A 57 -12.47 2.76 7.57
N ARG A 58 -13.03 3.17 8.71
CA ARG A 58 -12.28 3.87 9.77
C ARG A 58 -11.91 2.87 10.85
N VAL A 59 -10.67 2.94 11.30
CA VAL A 59 -10.11 2.08 12.35
C VAL A 59 -9.37 2.95 13.36
N ASP A 60 -9.59 2.69 14.65
CA ASP A 60 -8.90 3.39 15.75
C ASP A 60 -7.42 2.96 15.86
N ARG A 61 -6.67 3.58 16.78
CA ARG A 61 -5.24 3.26 17.02
C ARG A 61 -4.99 1.80 17.43
N GLU A 62 -5.96 1.17 18.08
CA GLU A 62 -5.90 -0.24 18.46
C GLU A 62 -6.19 -1.17 17.28
N GLY A 63 -6.69 -0.63 16.16
CA GLY A 63 -7.04 -1.36 14.95
C GLY A 63 -8.46 -1.93 14.96
N ARG A 64 -9.33 -1.44 15.84
CA ARG A 64 -10.74 -1.81 15.89
C ARG A 64 -11.53 -0.92 14.95
N GLN A 65 -12.46 -1.52 14.21
CA GLN A 65 -13.29 -0.80 13.26
C GLN A 65 -14.25 0.14 14.00
N VAL A 66 -14.31 1.38 13.54
CA VAL A 66 -15.15 2.46 14.09
C VAL A 66 -16.36 2.71 13.17
N SER A 67 -16.14 2.77 11.85
CA SER A 67 -17.18 3.03 10.86
C SER A 67 -16.79 2.55 9.46
N GLY A 68 -17.72 2.62 8.51
CA GLY A 68 -17.55 2.13 7.14
C GLY A 68 -17.65 0.62 7.04
N ASP A 69 -17.28 0.08 5.88
CA ASP A 69 -17.32 -1.35 5.61
C ASP A 69 -16.14 -2.09 6.24
N ARG A 70 -16.16 -3.43 6.15
CA ARG A 70 -15.12 -4.29 6.72
C ARG A 70 -13.75 -3.94 6.12
N PRO A 71 -12.72 -3.63 6.94
CA PRO A 71 -11.42 -3.20 6.44
C PRO A 71 -10.69 -4.31 5.67
N SER A 72 -9.78 -3.91 4.77
CA SER A 72 -8.88 -4.81 4.08
C SER A 72 -8.10 -5.70 5.05
N LYS A 73 -7.83 -6.96 4.65
CA LYS A 73 -6.95 -7.88 5.39
C LYS A 73 -5.52 -7.36 5.52
N THR A 74 -5.11 -6.43 4.65
CA THR A 74 -3.77 -5.80 4.67
C THR A 74 -3.63 -4.72 5.73
N LEU A 75 -4.68 -4.41 6.52
CA LEU A 75 -4.61 -3.42 7.59
C LEU A 75 -3.43 -3.66 8.54
N THR A 76 -3.18 -4.92 8.92
CA THR A 76 -2.06 -5.27 9.79
C THR A 76 -0.73 -4.82 9.21
N LEU A 77 -0.49 -5.07 7.92
CA LEU A 77 0.72 -4.65 7.22
C LEU A 77 0.87 -3.12 7.22
N HIS A 78 -0.21 -2.41 6.89
CA HIS A 78 -0.18 -0.94 6.81
C HIS A 78 0.11 -0.32 8.19
N ARG A 79 -0.46 -0.88 9.26
CA ARG A 79 -0.19 -0.44 10.64
C ARG A 79 1.27 -0.64 11.04
N LEU A 80 1.90 -1.75 10.63
CA LEU A 80 3.33 -1.96 10.89
C LEU A 80 4.19 -0.90 10.18
N ILE A 81 3.90 -0.59 8.92
CA ILE A 81 4.60 0.48 8.17
C ILE A 81 4.44 1.82 8.88
N TYR A 82 3.22 2.14 9.30
CA TYR A 82 2.93 3.36 10.06
C TYR A 82 3.63 3.41 11.42
N GLY A 83 3.89 2.26 12.06
CA GLY A 83 4.62 2.18 13.32
C GLY A 83 6.09 2.57 13.18
N GLU A 84 6.72 2.17 12.08
CA GLU A 84 8.16 2.43 11.85
C GLU A 84 8.44 3.77 11.18
N SER A 85 7.49 4.27 10.38
CA SER A 85 7.66 5.50 9.61
C SER A 85 6.71 6.59 10.10
N ALA A 86 7.20 7.42 11.03
CA ALA A 86 6.47 8.58 11.52
C ALA A 86 6.08 9.57 10.40
N GLY A 87 6.89 9.65 9.34
CA GLY A 87 6.62 10.47 8.15
C GLY A 87 5.62 9.86 7.16
N SER A 88 5.26 8.58 7.29
CA SER A 88 4.30 7.94 6.40
C SER A 88 2.87 8.35 6.74
N CYS A 89 2.26 9.11 5.83
CA CYS A 89 0.87 9.57 5.93
C CYS A 89 -0.11 8.68 5.14
N ALA A 90 0.36 7.96 4.12
CA ALA A 90 -0.44 7.08 3.29
C ALA A 90 0.37 5.83 2.89
N VAL A 91 -0.32 4.71 2.70
CA VAL A 91 0.26 3.47 2.17
C VAL A 91 -0.61 3.01 1.02
N LEU A 92 0.04 2.65 -0.10
CA LEU A 92 -0.62 2.22 -1.33
C LEU A 92 -0.05 0.87 -1.74
N HIS A 93 -0.90 -0.15 -1.75
CA HIS A 93 -0.57 -1.43 -2.34
C HIS A 93 -1.28 -1.58 -3.69
N THR A 94 -0.57 -2.03 -4.72
CA THR A 94 -1.14 -2.33 -6.04
C THR A 94 -0.59 -3.65 -6.56
N HIS A 95 -1.26 -4.24 -7.54
CA HIS A 95 -0.73 -5.34 -8.35
C HIS A 95 -0.35 -4.82 -9.74
N SER A 96 0.40 -3.71 -9.78
CA SER A 96 0.75 -3.04 -11.05
C SER A 96 1.48 -3.99 -12.01
N THR A 97 0.92 -4.20 -13.21
CA THR A 97 1.32 -5.23 -14.18
C THR A 97 2.83 -5.31 -14.43
N HIS A 98 3.49 -4.16 -14.66
CA HIS A 98 4.93 -4.15 -14.97
C HIS A 98 5.81 -4.53 -13.78
N LEU A 99 5.42 -4.16 -12.56
CA LEU A 99 6.17 -4.49 -11.34
C LEU A 99 5.96 -5.96 -10.94
N VAL A 100 4.74 -6.47 -11.10
CA VAL A 100 4.48 -7.92 -10.93
C VAL A 100 5.29 -8.70 -11.95
N ARG A 101 5.27 -8.32 -13.23
CA ARG A 101 6.08 -8.95 -14.27
C ARG A 101 7.58 -8.91 -13.94
N LEU A 102 8.10 -7.76 -13.49
CA LEU A 102 9.50 -7.62 -13.10
C LEU A 102 9.87 -8.59 -11.98
N SER A 103 9.00 -8.70 -10.96
CA SER A 103 9.24 -9.62 -9.84
C SER A 103 9.33 -11.09 -10.27
N LEU A 104 8.58 -11.49 -11.30
CA LEU A 104 8.56 -12.86 -11.83
C LEU A 104 9.69 -13.12 -12.84
N ALA A 105 10.12 -12.08 -13.58
CA ALA A 105 11.17 -12.20 -14.59
C ALA A 105 12.59 -12.15 -14.00
N GLY A 106 12.72 -11.69 -12.75
CA GLY A 106 13.99 -11.43 -12.10
C GLY A 106 14.29 -9.94 -12.02
N VAL A 107 14.75 -9.52 -10.85
CA VAL A 107 15.13 -8.14 -10.54
C VAL A 107 16.64 -7.93 -10.65
N TRP A 108 17.10 -6.68 -10.61
CA TRP A 108 18.54 -6.38 -10.66
C TRP A 108 19.31 -6.95 -9.47
N ALA A 109 18.85 -6.70 -8.24
CA ALA A 109 19.37 -7.27 -7.02
C ALA A 109 18.26 -7.41 -5.96
N SER A 110 18.48 -8.21 -4.92
CA SER A 110 17.48 -8.40 -3.86
C SER A 110 17.25 -7.14 -3.02
N ASP A 111 18.27 -6.29 -2.90
CA ASP A 111 18.22 -5.02 -2.19
C ASP A 111 17.74 -3.84 -3.05
N ASP A 112 17.77 -3.98 -4.38
CA ASP A 112 17.27 -2.96 -5.30
C ASP A 112 16.72 -3.57 -6.60
N ILE A 113 15.43 -3.38 -6.88
CA ILE A 113 14.76 -4.07 -7.99
C ILE A 113 15.22 -3.59 -9.37
N LEU A 114 15.76 -2.37 -9.45
CA LEU A 114 16.20 -1.74 -10.68
C LEU A 114 17.55 -1.05 -10.45
N PRO A 115 18.46 -1.04 -11.44
CA PRO A 115 19.60 -0.14 -11.39
C PRO A 115 19.09 1.32 -11.45
N PRO A 116 19.95 2.33 -11.17
CA PRO A 116 19.60 3.74 -11.30
C PRO A 116 19.43 4.15 -12.79
N ILE A 117 18.43 3.59 -13.45
CA ILE A 117 18.15 3.75 -14.89
C ILE A 117 17.55 5.11 -15.22
N THR A 118 16.94 5.79 -14.24
CA THR A 118 16.40 7.15 -14.37
C THR A 118 16.61 7.94 -13.08
N PRO A 119 16.85 9.27 -13.17
CA PRO A 119 17.10 10.10 -12.00
C PRO A 119 15.88 10.16 -11.05
N TYR A 120 14.65 10.13 -11.59
CA TYR A 120 13.44 10.22 -10.78
C TYR A 120 13.25 9.01 -9.87
N TYR A 121 13.65 7.82 -10.30
CA TYR A 121 13.64 6.63 -9.46
C TYR A 121 14.48 6.86 -8.20
N VAL A 122 15.73 7.29 -8.38
CA VAL A 122 16.67 7.54 -7.27
C VAL A 122 16.20 8.67 -6.37
N MET A 123 15.75 9.79 -6.94
CA MET A 123 15.39 10.99 -6.17
C MET A 123 14.07 10.86 -5.43
N LYS A 124 13.04 10.28 -6.07
CA LYS A 124 11.66 10.27 -5.54
C LYS A 124 11.33 8.99 -4.77
N VAL A 125 11.88 7.85 -5.18
CA VAL A 125 11.61 6.56 -4.54
C VAL A 125 12.83 6.13 -3.71
N GLY A 126 14.00 6.09 -4.32
CA GLY A 126 15.23 5.55 -3.73
C GLY A 126 15.28 4.03 -3.89
N HIS A 127 15.96 3.36 -2.96
CA HIS A 127 16.09 1.91 -2.96
C HIS A 127 14.74 1.22 -2.76
N VAL A 128 14.47 0.20 -3.57
CA VAL A 128 13.27 -0.64 -3.47
C VAL A 128 13.72 -2.10 -3.40
N PRO A 129 13.75 -2.72 -2.21
CA PRO A 129 14.15 -4.13 -2.08
C PRO A 129 13.03 -5.06 -2.54
N LEU A 130 13.43 -6.24 -3.02
CA LEU A 130 12.53 -7.35 -3.30
C LEU A 130 12.32 -8.16 -2.01
N ILE A 131 11.07 -8.34 -1.61
CA ILE A 131 10.68 -9.29 -0.58
C ILE A 131 10.29 -10.60 -1.28
N PRO A 132 11.00 -11.71 -1.00
CA PRO A 132 10.69 -13.01 -1.61
C PRO A 132 9.26 -13.45 -1.38
N TYR A 133 8.77 -14.37 -2.21
CA TYR A 133 7.40 -14.85 -2.11
C TYR A 133 7.07 -15.41 -0.72
N HIS A 134 5.91 -15.01 -0.23
CA HIS A 134 5.27 -15.55 0.96
C HIS A 134 3.79 -15.77 0.66
N ARG A 135 3.17 -16.76 1.30
CA ARG A 135 1.72 -16.96 1.17
C ARG A 135 0.96 -15.71 1.66
N PRO A 136 -0.15 -15.32 1.02
CA PRO A 136 -0.95 -14.19 1.48
C PRO A 136 -1.33 -14.29 2.97
N GLY A 137 -1.02 -13.25 3.74
CA GLY A 137 -1.26 -13.20 5.18
C GLY A 137 -0.17 -13.82 6.06
N ASP A 138 0.96 -14.26 5.49
CA ASP A 138 2.13 -14.71 6.25
C ASP A 138 2.73 -13.56 7.08
N PRO A 139 2.81 -13.67 8.42
CA PRO A 139 3.44 -12.66 9.27
C PRO A 139 4.91 -12.37 8.91
N ALA A 140 5.64 -13.36 8.38
CA ALA A 140 7.04 -13.18 8.00
C ALA A 140 7.22 -12.16 6.87
N ALA A 141 6.26 -12.09 5.93
CA ALA A 141 6.26 -11.08 4.88
C ALA A 141 6.10 -9.69 5.49
N ALA A 142 5.13 -9.54 6.39
CA ALA A 142 4.82 -8.26 7.02
C ALA A 142 5.99 -7.74 7.88
N GLU A 143 6.69 -8.64 8.57
CA GLU A 143 7.89 -8.30 9.33
C GLU A 143 9.03 -7.80 8.43
N LYS A 144 9.25 -8.42 7.27
CA LYS A 144 10.27 -7.93 6.31
C LYS A 144 9.94 -6.54 5.77
N VAL A 145 8.66 -6.27 5.48
CA VAL A 145 8.21 -4.92 5.07
C VAL A 145 8.39 -3.91 6.21
N ARG A 146 8.06 -4.29 7.45
CA ARG A 146 8.30 -3.46 8.64
C ARG A 146 9.78 -3.10 8.78
N LEU A 147 10.68 -4.07 8.68
CA LEU A 147 12.13 -3.85 8.75
C LEU A 147 12.66 -2.96 7.62
N ALA A 148 12.10 -3.07 6.40
CA ALA A 148 12.43 -2.15 5.32
C ALA A 148 11.98 -0.71 5.65
N ALA A 149 10.75 -0.54 6.13
CA ALA A 149 10.24 0.77 6.56
C ALA A 149 11.08 1.39 7.68
N ALA A 150 11.53 0.60 8.66
CA ALA A 150 12.40 1.03 9.75
C ALA A 150 13.78 1.54 9.26
N ARG A 151 14.25 1.06 8.11
CA ARG A 151 15.46 1.54 7.44
C ARG A 151 15.23 2.80 6.60
N GLY A 152 14.01 3.34 6.59
CA GLY A 152 13.64 4.52 5.80
C GLY A 152 13.36 4.23 4.32
N VAL A 153 13.20 2.95 3.95
CA VAL A 153 12.77 2.57 2.59
C VAL A 153 11.34 3.03 2.36
N ARG A 154 11.09 3.65 1.21
CA ARG A 154 9.78 4.25 0.86
C ARG A 154 8.86 3.32 0.09
N ALA A 155 9.39 2.27 -0.53
CA ALA A 155 8.63 1.28 -1.26
C ALA A 155 9.36 -0.07 -1.24
N VAL A 156 8.61 -1.16 -1.28
CA VAL A 156 9.12 -2.53 -1.44
C VAL A 156 8.39 -3.22 -2.58
N LEU A 157 9.02 -4.20 -3.23
CA LEU A 157 8.34 -5.08 -4.18
C LEU A 157 8.10 -6.44 -3.53
N LEU A 158 6.84 -6.88 -3.43
CA LEU A 158 6.50 -8.23 -3.00
C LEU A 158 6.50 -9.16 -4.22
N GLU A 159 7.32 -10.20 -4.20
CA GLU A 159 7.47 -11.13 -5.32
C GLU A 159 6.14 -11.81 -5.70
N GLY A 160 5.77 -11.71 -6.97
CA GLY A 160 4.52 -12.28 -7.51
C GLY A 160 3.24 -11.56 -7.07
N LEU A 161 3.33 -10.47 -6.31
CA LEU A 161 2.16 -9.75 -5.77
C LEU A 161 2.13 -8.28 -6.19
N GLY A 162 3.20 -7.52 -5.99
CA GLY A 162 3.30 -6.11 -6.41
C GLY A 162 3.87 -5.18 -5.35
N PRO A 163 3.96 -3.87 -5.65
CA PRO A 163 4.57 -2.90 -4.74
C PRO A 163 3.69 -2.56 -3.55
N VAL A 164 4.34 -2.20 -2.43
CA VAL A 164 3.77 -1.57 -1.24
C VAL A 164 4.59 -0.33 -0.89
#